data_AF-A0A511D403-F1
#
_entry.id   AF-A0A511D403-F1
#
_cell.length_a   1.000
_cell.length_b   1.000
_cell.length_c   1.000
_cell.angle_alpha   90.00
_cell.angle_beta   90.00
_cell.angle_gamma   90.00
#
_symmetry.space_group_name_H-M   'P 1'
#
loop_
_entity.id
_entity.type
_entity.pdbx_description
1 polymer ?
#
loop_
_entity_poly.entity_id
_entity_poly.type
_entity_poly.pdbx_seq_one_letter_code
_entity_poly.pdbx_strand_id
1 'polypeptide(L)'
;MLDPDEVDLAELVDALADRSLEISWWIDPRNGRIRSVLPDVDREGPGDDGWVLITPTQSRESYRDMADFVEGVQHRRAAELLDRALNGRGAFRRFKNTLFEFPELRDRWYRFRDARSRRRALDWLADNGLVEPEAAARARLHYPDPEPTNQDVPAAVAGDLATLYGERLRQVLLYGSWARGEGGVESDLDLLVVLSDLGSVWDELRRMDDVLWRHTQRSGITITALPVSQAEISRPTMPTVIRAKVEAVRIA
;
A
#
# COMPACT_ATOMS: atom_id res chain seq x y z
N MET A 1 -9.81 25.42 6.68
CA MET A 1 -9.59 23.97 6.72
C MET A 1 -8.55 23.63 5.68
N LEU A 2 -7.71 22.66 5.97
CA LEU A 2 -6.71 22.13 5.06
C LEU A 2 -7.39 21.37 3.92
N ASP A 3 -6.71 21.30 2.78
CA ASP A 3 -7.00 20.31 1.76
C ASP A 3 -6.34 18.98 2.18
N PRO A 4 -7.07 17.86 2.29
CA PRO A 4 -6.47 16.56 2.61
C PRO A 4 -5.36 16.14 1.64
N ASP A 5 -5.38 16.60 0.38
CA ASP A 5 -4.36 16.27 -0.61
C ASP A 5 -3.04 17.05 -0.41
N GLU A 6 -3.05 18.12 0.39
CA GLU A 6 -1.85 18.90 0.73
C GLU A 6 -1.17 18.44 2.02
N VAL A 7 -1.77 17.52 2.77
CA VAL A 7 -1.21 16.95 4.00
C VAL A 7 -0.37 15.73 3.67
N ASP A 8 0.82 15.64 4.26
CA ASP A 8 1.64 14.42 4.18
C ASP A 8 0.98 13.30 5.03
N LEU A 9 0.13 12.51 4.37
CA LEU A 9 -0.59 11.41 5.01
C LEU A 9 0.36 10.28 5.45
N ALA A 10 1.51 10.11 4.80
CA ALA A 10 2.48 9.09 5.17
C ALA A 10 3.12 9.45 6.52
N GLU A 11 3.58 10.69 6.66
CA GLU A 11 4.12 11.21 7.92
C GLU A 11 3.06 11.21 9.04
N LEU A 12 1.80 11.55 8.72
CA LEU A 12 0.71 11.49 9.69
C LEU A 12 0.42 10.06 10.16
N VAL A 13 0.47 9.08 9.26
CA VAL A 13 0.30 7.65 9.61
C VAL A 13 1.41 7.19 10.54
N ASP A 14 2.65 7.61 10.30
CA ASP A 14 3.78 7.28 11.17
C ASP A 14 3.62 7.91 12.55
N ALA A 15 3.26 9.20 12.61
CA ALA A 15 2.97 9.92 13.85
C ALA A 15 1.82 9.26 14.65
N LEU A 16 0.74 8.86 13.98
CA LEU A 16 -0.39 8.15 14.59
C LEU A 16 -0.03 6.71 15.02
N ALA A 17 1.00 6.12 14.46
CA ALA A 17 1.46 4.77 14.80
C ALA A 17 2.51 4.77 15.92
N ASP A 18 3.26 5.86 16.07
CA ASP A 18 4.29 6.03 17.09
C ASP A 18 3.65 6.05 18.49
N ARG A 19 4.15 5.19 19.36
CA ARG A 19 3.70 5.06 20.75
C ARG A 19 4.88 5.19 21.71
N SER A 20 6.03 5.66 21.22
CA SER A 20 7.15 5.99 22.09
C SER A 20 6.69 7.07 23.07
N LEU A 21 7.16 6.97 24.31
CA LEU A 21 6.97 8.03 25.29
C LEU A 21 8.03 9.14 25.14
N GLU A 22 8.94 8.97 24.17
CA GLU A 22 10.11 9.80 23.94
C GLU A 22 9.87 10.85 22.84
N ILE A 23 8.83 10.68 22.03
CA ILE A 23 8.52 11.55 20.89
C ILE A 23 7.06 11.99 20.99
N SER A 24 6.84 13.30 20.92
CA SER A 24 5.52 13.89 20.74
C SER A 24 5.39 14.45 19.33
N TRP A 25 4.25 14.19 18.69
CA TRP A 25 3.99 14.60 17.31
C TRP A 25 2.91 15.68 17.26
N TRP A 26 3.11 16.67 16.41
CA TRP A 26 2.24 17.83 16.28
C TRP A 26 1.98 18.16 14.81
N ILE A 27 0.80 18.68 14.49
CA ILE A 27 0.46 19.19 13.16
C ILE A 27 0.03 20.65 13.22
N ASP A 28 0.51 21.46 12.27
CA ASP A 28 0.10 22.85 12.11
C ASP A 28 -1.21 22.93 11.31
N PRO A 29 -2.32 23.40 11.91
CA PRO A 29 -3.62 23.44 11.24
C PRO A 29 -3.69 24.42 10.05
N ARG A 30 -2.68 25.27 9.86
CA ARG A 30 -2.66 26.29 8.81
C ARG A 30 -2.06 25.79 7.50
N ASN A 31 -1.15 24.81 7.58
CA ASN A 31 -0.37 24.34 6.42
C ASN A 31 -0.15 22.82 6.40
N GLY A 32 -0.66 22.06 7.38
CA GLY A 32 -0.56 20.60 7.42
C GLY A 32 0.82 20.06 7.77
N ARG A 33 1.79 20.91 8.13
CA ARG A 33 3.15 20.44 8.47
C ARG A 33 3.14 19.68 9.78
N ILE A 34 3.84 18.55 9.78
CA ILE A 34 4.01 17.69 10.95
C ILE A 34 5.40 17.93 11.54
N ARG A 35 5.47 17.88 12.88
CA ARG A 35 6.72 18.04 13.63
C ARG A 35 6.77 17.03 14.77
N SER A 36 7.87 16.31 14.86
CA SER A 36 8.24 15.54 16.05
C SER A 36 9.05 16.41 17.01
N VAL A 37 8.83 16.19 18.31
CA VAL A 37 9.48 16.89 19.42
C VAL A 37 10.00 15.84 20.38
N LEU A 38 11.31 15.85 20.62
CA LEU A 38 11.94 15.01 21.63
C LEU A 38 12.15 15.83 22.91
N PRO A 39 11.53 15.50 24.06
CA PRO A 39 11.60 16.30 25.28
C PRO A 39 13.03 16.58 25.78
N ASP A 40 13.97 15.67 25.52
CA ASP A 40 15.37 15.80 25.94
C ASP A 40 16.22 16.68 25.00
N VAL A 41 15.71 17.01 23.80
CA VAL A 41 16.43 17.76 22.76
C VAL A 41 15.74 19.11 22.47
N ASP A 42 14.42 19.07 22.34
CA ASP A 42 13.55 20.22 22.11
C ASP A 42 12.96 20.65 23.45
N ARG A 43 13.48 21.75 24.01
CA ARG A 43 13.22 22.20 25.40
C ARG A 43 11.74 22.40 25.78
N GLU A 44 10.82 22.43 24.83
CA GLU A 44 9.36 22.38 24.99
C GLU A 44 8.73 22.18 23.59
N GLY A 45 7.52 21.62 23.51
CA GLY A 45 6.76 21.52 22.25
C GLY A 45 6.45 22.89 21.62
N PRO A 46 5.70 22.96 20.51
CA PRO A 46 5.38 24.23 19.84
C PRO A 46 4.57 25.26 20.69
N GLY A 47 4.41 25.07 22.01
CA GLY A 47 3.75 26.02 22.90
C GLY A 47 2.27 26.24 22.53
N ASP A 48 1.78 27.46 22.80
CA ASP A 48 0.40 27.89 22.50
C ASP A 48 0.24 28.39 21.05
N ASP A 49 1.13 27.97 20.13
CA ASP A 49 1.16 28.41 18.73
C ASP A 49 0.00 27.84 17.87
N GLY A 50 -1.01 27.25 18.52
CA GLY A 50 -2.19 26.68 17.85
C GLY A 50 -1.93 25.36 17.13
N TRP A 51 -0.83 24.66 17.42
CA TRP A 51 -0.56 23.32 16.88
C TRP A 51 -1.46 22.28 17.55
N VAL A 52 -1.85 21.26 16.78
CA VAL A 52 -2.67 20.16 17.28
C VAL A 52 -1.77 18.97 17.61
N LEU A 53 -1.90 18.43 18.82
CA LEU A 53 -1.18 17.23 19.26
C LEU A 53 -1.75 16.00 18.53
N ILE A 54 -0.88 15.24 17.88
CA ILE A 54 -1.25 13.97 17.24
C ILE A 54 -1.26 12.88 18.32
N THR A 55 -2.46 12.45 18.71
CA THR A 55 -2.62 11.36 19.69
C THR A 55 -2.50 10.00 19.00
N PRO A 56 -1.63 9.10 19.49
CA PRO A 56 -1.44 7.79 18.86
C PRO A 56 -2.71 6.95 18.80
N THR A 57 -2.83 6.18 17.72
CA THR A 57 -3.92 5.25 17.48
C THR A 57 -4.03 4.21 18.61
N GLN A 58 -5.25 3.90 19.03
CA GLN A 58 -5.47 2.91 20.08
C GLN A 58 -4.95 1.52 19.67
N SER A 59 -4.29 0.81 20.59
CA SER A 59 -3.77 -0.53 20.35
C SER A 59 -4.85 -1.54 19.93
N ARG A 60 -6.11 -1.30 20.34
CA ARG A 60 -7.27 -2.10 19.94
C ARG A 60 -7.53 -2.07 18.44
N GLU A 61 -7.32 -0.94 17.78
CA GLU A 61 -7.55 -0.81 16.34
C GLU A 61 -6.48 -1.57 15.55
N SER A 62 -5.21 -1.40 15.93
CA SER A 62 -4.12 -2.19 15.33
C SER A 62 -4.28 -3.70 15.59
N TYR A 63 -4.90 -4.10 16.72
CA TYR A 63 -5.23 -5.50 16.98
C TYR A 63 -6.37 -6.01 16.10
N ARG A 64 -7.44 -5.22 15.91
CA ARG A 64 -8.53 -5.55 14.99
C ARG A 64 -8.01 -5.75 13.57
N ASP A 65 -7.13 -4.87 13.09
CA ASP A 65 -6.52 -5.04 11.77
C ASP A 65 -5.80 -6.38 11.64
N MET A 66 -5.01 -6.78 12.65
CA MET A 66 -4.35 -8.09 12.63
C MET A 66 -5.36 -9.25 12.61
N ALA A 67 -6.43 -9.17 13.39
CA ALA A 67 -7.45 -10.21 13.44
C ALA A 67 -8.19 -10.35 12.09
N ASP A 68 -8.66 -9.23 11.55
CA ASP A 68 -9.37 -9.18 10.26
C ASP A 68 -8.47 -9.70 9.13
N PHE A 69 -7.18 -9.31 9.13
CA PHE A 69 -6.22 -9.80 8.15
C PHE A 69 -6.07 -11.32 8.19
N VAL A 70 -5.97 -11.90 9.38
CA VAL A 70 -5.81 -13.35 9.58
C VAL A 70 -7.03 -14.12 9.08
N GLU A 71 -8.24 -13.58 9.31
CA GLU A 71 -9.49 -14.21 8.88
C GLU A 71 -9.53 -14.46 7.36
N GLY A 72 -8.97 -13.55 6.57
CA GLY A 72 -8.95 -13.69 5.12
C GLY A 72 -7.70 -14.36 4.53
N VAL A 73 -6.75 -14.82 5.36
CA VAL A 73 -5.59 -15.61 4.90
C VAL A 73 -6.04 -16.97 4.38
N GLN A 74 -5.91 -17.18 3.06
CA GLN A 74 -6.25 -18.46 2.41
C GLN A 74 -5.23 -19.58 2.70
N HIS A 75 -3.98 -19.23 3.00
CA HIS A 75 -2.94 -20.21 3.28
C HIS A 75 -3.13 -20.81 4.69
N ARG A 76 -3.82 -21.96 4.76
CA ARG A 76 -4.23 -22.63 6.01
C ARG A 76 -3.17 -22.67 7.12
N ARG A 77 -1.95 -23.15 6.81
CA ARG A 77 -0.86 -23.22 7.81
C ARG A 77 -0.46 -21.84 8.35
N ALA A 78 -0.43 -20.83 7.48
CA ALA A 78 -0.03 -19.49 7.87
C ALA A 78 -1.14 -18.80 8.67
N ALA A 79 -2.40 -18.97 8.26
CA ALA A 79 -3.57 -18.55 9.02
C ALA A 79 -3.53 -19.12 10.46
N GLU A 80 -3.32 -20.44 10.60
CA GLU A 80 -3.23 -21.11 11.91
C GLU A 80 -2.07 -20.62 12.78
N LEU A 81 -0.93 -20.26 12.17
CA LEU A 81 0.23 -19.74 12.91
C LEU A 81 0.02 -18.28 13.33
N LEU A 82 -0.53 -17.46 12.44
CA LEU A 82 -0.83 -16.06 12.71
C LEU A 82 -1.94 -15.93 13.77
N ASP A 83 -3.00 -16.74 13.69
CA ASP A 83 -4.06 -16.77 14.70
C ASP A 83 -3.51 -17.11 16.10
N ARG A 84 -2.67 -18.15 16.18
CA ARG A 84 -1.94 -18.48 17.42
C ARG A 84 -1.06 -17.33 17.90
N ALA A 85 -0.41 -16.61 16.99
CA ALA A 85 0.43 -15.46 17.34
C ALA A 85 -0.37 -14.33 18.01
N LEU A 86 -1.64 -14.13 17.65
CA LEU A 86 -2.52 -13.09 18.21
C LEU A 86 -2.99 -13.37 19.64
N ASN A 87 -2.81 -14.58 20.15
CA ASN A 87 -3.26 -14.98 21.48
C ASN A 87 -2.24 -14.62 22.57
N GLY A 88 -2.62 -13.77 23.53
CA GLY A 88 -1.84 -13.47 24.75
C GLY A 88 -0.79 -12.36 24.63
N ARG A 89 -0.07 -12.09 25.72
CA ARG A 89 0.90 -10.96 25.82
C ARG A 89 1.97 -11.02 24.73
N GLY A 90 2.19 -9.91 24.02
CA GLY A 90 3.20 -9.83 22.95
C GLY A 90 2.70 -10.22 21.56
N ALA A 91 1.38 -10.21 21.35
CA ALA A 91 0.73 -10.52 20.07
C ALA A 91 1.35 -9.81 18.87
N PHE A 92 1.53 -8.49 18.94
CA PHE A 92 2.14 -7.68 17.88
C PHE A 92 3.51 -8.18 17.44
N ARG A 93 4.39 -8.50 18.40
CA ARG A 93 5.74 -8.99 18.09
C ARG A 93 5.70 -10.39 17.49
N ARG A 94 4.91 -11.30 18.07
CA ARG A 94 4.79 -12.67 17.52
C ARG A 94 4.19 -12.66 16.12
N PHE A 95 3.14 -11.87 15.90
CA PHE A 95 2.50 -11.74 14.60
C PHE A 95 3.51 -11.27 13.54
N LYS A 96 4.25 -10.19 13.81
CA LYS A 96 5.33 -9.73 12.93
C LYS A 96 6.40 -10.80 12.70
N ASN A 97 6.82 -11.50 13.75
CA ASN A 97 7.79 -12.59 13.64
C ASN A 97 7.31 -13.72 12.72
N THR A 98 6.05 -14.14 12.87
CA THR A 98 5.44 -15.17 12.02
C THR A 98 5.36 -14.73 10.57
N LEU A 99 5.10 -13.45 10.28
CA LEU A 99 5.11 -12.94 8.90
C LEU A 99 6.48 -13.06 8.21
N PHE A 100 7.61 -13.08 8.94
CA PHE A 100 8.92 -13.31 8.31
C PHE A 100 9.07 -14.73 7.76
N GLU A 101 8.27 -15.69 8.21
CA GLU A 101 8.23 -17.05 7.65
C GLU A 101 7.45 -17.11 6.32
N PHE A 102 6.69 -16.06 5.99
CA PHE A 102 5.81 -15.98 4.82
C PHE A 102 5.92 -14.60 4.14
N PRO A 103 6.98 -14.33 3.34
CA PRO A 103 7.22 -13.03 2.71
C PRO A 103 6.00 -12.48 1.95
N GLU A 104 5.29 -13.34 1.23
CA GLU A 104 4.09 -12.99 0.47
C GLU A 104 2.89 -12.58 1.35
N LEU A 105 2.81 -13.07 2.58
CA LEU A 105 1.81 -12.64 3.56
C LEU A 105 2.25 -11.39 4.29
N ARG A 106 3.55 -11.23 4.54
CA ARG A 106 4.10 -10.02 5.13
C ARG A 106 3.80 -8.79 4.27
N ASP A 107 4.02 -8.90 2.98
CA ASP A 107 3.79 -7.79 2.05
C ASP A 107 2.28 -7.51 1.92
N ARG A 108 1.42 -8.56 1.95
CA ARG A 108 -0.05 -8.40 2.06
C ARG A 108 -0.48 -7.71 3.34
N TRP A 109 0.12 -8.06 4.48
CA TRP A 109 -0.18 -7.46 5.77
C TRP A 109 0.15 -5.98 5.80
N TYR A 110 1.35 -5.59 5.33
CA TYR A 110 1.72 -4.19 5.31
C TYR A 110 0.78 -3.37 4.44
N ARG A 111 0.36 -3.91 3.28
CA ARG A 111 -0.69 -3.28 2.46
C ARG A 111 -2.00 -3.07 3.21
N PHE A 112 -2.50 -4.14 3.83
CA PHE A 112 -3.77 -4.13 4.55
C PHE A 112 -3.75 -3.08 5.68
N ARG A 113 -2.67 -3.08 6.47
CA ARG A 113 -2.46 -2.14 7.57
C ARG A 113 -2.36 -0.69 7.06
N ASP A 114 -1.62 -0.46 5.99
CA ASP A 114 -1.32 0.89 5.51
C ASP A 114 -2.56 1.57 4.93
N ALA A 115 -3.38 0.83 4.16
CA ALA A 115 -4.64 1.35 3.63
C ALA A 115 -5.59 1.78 4.77
N ARG A 116 -5.78 0.92 5.78
CA ARG A 116 -6.58 1.26 6.97
C ARG A 116 -5.99 2.38 7.80
N SER A 117 -4.67 2.48 7.89
CA SER A 117 -4.01 3.56 8.62
C SER A 117 -4.19 4.91 7.93
N ARG A 118 -4.13 4.99 6.60
CA ARG A 118 -4.44 6.23 5.86
C ARG A 118 -5.89 6.66 6.00
N ARG A 119 -6.84 5.71 5.99
CA ARG A 119 -8.24 6.00 6.29
C ARG A 119 -8.41 6.63 7.67
N ARG A 120 -7.77 6.04 8.68
CA ARG A 120 -7.76 6.59 10.05
C ARG A 120 -7.08 7.95 10.14
N ALA A 121 -6.02 8.20 9.38
CA ALA A 121 -5.38 9.51 9.31
C ALA A 121 -6.36 10.57 8.78
N LEU A 122 -7.10 10.27 7.70
CA LEU A 122 -8.14 11.15 7.16
C LEU A 122 -9.29 11.35 8.15
N ASP A 123 -9.75 10.28 8.79
CA ASP A 123 -10.80 10.37 9.82
C ASP A 123 -10.30 11.22 11.01
N TRP A 124 -9.05 11.06 11.44
CA TRP A 124 -8.43 11.86 12.50
C TRP A 124 -8.34 13.35 12.12
N LEU A 125 -7.95 13.68 10.87
CA LEU A 125 -7.94 15.07 10.40
C LEU A 125 -9.34 15.68 10.47
N ALA A 126 -10.38 14.95 10.07
CA ALA A 126 -11.76 15.42 10.11
C ALA A 126 -12.28 15.58 11.55
N ASP A 127 -12.01 14.59 12.42
CA ASP A 127 -12.43 14.59 13.82
C ASP A 127 -11.79 15.74 14.62
N ASN A 128 -10.59 16.18 14.23
CA ASN A 128 -9.90 17.33 14.82
C ASN A 128 -10.24 18.67 14.12
N GLY A 129 -11.18 18.67 13.17
CA GLY A 129 -11.59 19.88 12.44
C GLY A 129 -10.51 20.48 11.55
N LEU A 130 -9.51 19.68 11.17
CA LEU A 130 -8.39 20.11 10.33
C LEU A 130 -8.75 20.11 8.84
N VAL A 131 -9.65 19.21 8.43
CA VAL A 131 -10.20 19.11 7.07
C VAL A 131 -11.72 18.99 7.13
N GLU A 132 -12.40 19.37 6.05
CA GLU A 132 -13.87 19.22 5.97
C GLU A 132 -14.24 17.72 5.92
N PRO A 133 -15.29 17.28 6.64
CA PRO A 133 -15.70 15.87 6.65
C PRO A 133 -15.96 15.30 5.24
N GLU A 134 -16.57 16.09 4.35
CA GLU A 134 -16.82 15.69 2.96
C GLU A 134 -15.53 15.61 2.14
N ALA A 135 -14.54 16.46 2.43
CA ALA A 135 -13.24 16.40 1.76
C ALA A 135 -12.47 15.16 2.22
N ALA A 136 -12.43 14.87 3.52
CA ALA A 136 -11.88 13.63 4.06
C ALA A 136 -12.59 12.40 3.48
N ALA A 137 -13.92 12.41 3.40
CA ALA A 137 -14.69 11.31 2.82
C ALA A 137 -14.36 11.07 1.35
N ARG A 138 -14.16 12.13 0.55
CA ARG A 138 -13.71 12.02 -0.84
C ARG A 138 -12.28 11.47 -0.93
N ALA A 139 -11.34 12.02 -0.16
CA ALA A 139 -9.96 11.54 -0.13
C ALA A 139 -9.90 10.06 0.28
N ARG A 140 -10.76 9.63 1.21
CA ARG A 140 -10.87 8.24 1.67
C ARG A 140 -11.34 7.28 0.57
N LEU A 141 -11.97 7.76 -0.51
CA LEU A 141 -12.30 6.91 -1.67
C LEU A 141 -11.04 6.43 -2.41
N HIS A 142 -9.93 7.16 -2.32
CA HIS A 142 -8.63 6.73 -2.85
C HIS A 142 -7.99 5.62 -2.00
N TYR A 143 -8.46 5.42 -0.77
CA TYR A 143 -8.00 4.39 0.15
C TYR A 143 -9.18 3.49 0.56
N PRO A 144 -9.69 2.63 -0.33
CA PRO A 144 -10.76 1.70 0.02
C PRO A 144 -10.34 0.83 1.21
N ASP A 145 -11.30 0.43 2.04
CA ASP A 145 -11.01 -0.54 3.11
C ASP A 145 -10.68 -1.87 2.43
N PRO A 146 -9.43 -2.36 2.53
CA PRO A 146 -9.05 -3.57 1.85
C PRO A 146 -9.89 -4.72 2.36
N GLU A 147 -10.50 -5.48 1.44
CA GLU A 147 -11.08 -6.74 1.87
C GLU A 147 -9.98 -7.62 2.47
N PRO A 148 -10.26 -8.36 3.55
CA PRO A 148 -9.29 -9.29 4.11
C PRO A 148 -8.98 -10.44 3.14
N THR A 149 -9.73 -10.56 2.03
CA THR A 149 -9.45 -11.52 0.95
C THR A 149 -8.05 -11.29 0.40
N ASN A 150 -7.12 -12.08 0.93
CA ASN A 150 -5.70 -12.01 0.66
C ASN A 150 -5.38 -12.57 -0.73
N GLN A 151 -5.98 -12.03 -1.80
CA GLN A 151 -5.65 -12.42 -3.16
C GLN A 151 -4.23 -11.94 -3.49
N ASP A 152 -3.42 -12.81 -4.10
CA ASP A 152 -2.14 -12.42 -4.69
C ASP A 152 -2.46 -11.52 -5.90
N VAL A 153 -2.47 -10.20 -5.69
CA VAL A 153 -2.87 -9.20 -6.70
C VAL A 153 -2.02 -9.33 -7.98
N PRO A 154 -0.67 -9.38 -7.91
CA PRO A 154 0.13 -9.69 -9.10
C PRO A 154 -0.35 -10.94 -9.84
N ALA A 155 -0.52 -12.06 -9.14
CA ALA A 155 -0.96 -13.30 -9.78
C ALA A 155 -2.39 -13.22 -10.33
N ALA A 156 -3.29 -12.50 -9.66
CA ALA A 156 -4.66 -12.29 -10.10
C ALA A 156 -4.74 -11.45 -11.37
N VAL A 157 -3.99 -10.33 -11.41
CA VAL A 157 -3.88 -9.50 -12.61
C VAL A 157 -3.26 -10.30 -13.74
N ALA A 158 -2.18 -11.06 -13.46
CA ALA A 158 -1.53 -11.90 -14.46
C ALA A 158 -2.47 -12.97 -15.03
N GLY A 159 -3.32 -13.59 -14.21
CA GLY A 159 -4.33 -14.55 -14.65
C GLY A 159 -5.41 -13.93 -15.54
N ASP A 160 -5.88 -12.74 -15.20
CA ASP A 160 -6.86 -12.01 -16.01
C ASP A 160 -6.25 -11.49 -17.33
N LEU A 161 -5.00 -11.05 -17.32
CA LEU A 161 -4.26 -10.69 -18.53
C LEU A 161 -4.02 -11.90 -19.43
N ALA A 162 -3.71 -13.07 -18.84
CA ALA A 162 -3.60 -14.32 -19.59
C ALA A 162 -4.93 -14.71 -20.26
N THR A 163 -6.04 -14.47 -19.58
CA THR A 163 -7.38 -14.67 -20.16
C THR A 163 -7.67 -13.66 -21.27
N LEU A 164 -7.32 -12.39 -21.08
CA LEU A 164 -7.55 -11.31 -22.04
C LEU A 164 -6.80 -11.52 -23.36
N TYR A 165 -5.54 -11.96 -23.29
CA TYR A 165 -4.64 -12.03 -24.43
C TYR A 165 -4.46 -13.44 -25.00
N GLY A 166 -4.73 -14.49 -24.23
CA GLY A 166 -4.54 -15.88 -24.64
C GLY A 166 -3.14 -16.14 -25.17
N GLU A 167 -3.04 -16.80 -26.32
CA GLU A 167 -1.77 -17.14 -26.99
C GLU A 167 -0.87 -15.93 -27.34
N ARG A 168 -1.45 -14.72 -27.38
CA ARG A 168 -0.66 -13.50 -27.61
C ARG A 168 0.18 -13.12 -26.39
N LEU A 169 -0.21 -13.54 -25.18
CA LEU A 169 0.59 -13.27 -23.99
C LEU A 169 1.75 -14.26 -23.92
N ARG A 170 2.98 -13.73 -23.85
CA ARG A 170 4.19 -14.54 -23.67
C ARG A 170 4.61 -14.62 -22.22
N GLN A 171 4.53 -13.50 -21.51
CA GLN A 171 4.86 -13.42 -20.09
C GLN A 171 4.31 -12.13 -19.47
N VAL A 172 4.08 -12.17 -18.17
CA VAL A 172 3.85 -10.97 -17.34
C VAL A 172 5.00 -10.87 -16.36
N LEU A 173 5.66 -9.73 -16.35
CA LEU A 173 6.79 -9.45 -15.47
C LEU A 173 6.41 -8.32 -14.50
N LEU A 174 6.61 -8.55 -13.21
CA LEU A 174 6.53 -7.53 -12.18
C LEU A 174 7.89 -6.83 -12.09
N TYR A 175 7.93 -5.50 -12.14
CA TYR A 175 9.15 -4.72 -11.94
C TYR A 175 8.95 -3.62 -10.89
N GLY A 176 9.95 -2.77 -10.67
CA GLY A 176 9.81 -1.64 -9.75
C GLY A 176 9.95 -2.03 -8.26
N SER A 177 9.30 -1.26 -7.39
CA SER A 177 9.42 -1.44 -5.92
C SER A 177 8.86 -2.79 -5.46
N TRP A 178 7.78 -3.26 -6.08
CA TRP A 178 7.15 -4.55 -5.79
C TRP A 178 8.06 -5.74 -6.14
N ALA A 179 8.81 -5.67 -7.24
CA ALA A 179 9.78 -6.72 -7.59
C ALA A 179 10.97 -6.78 -6.63
N ARG A 180 11.33 -5.64 -5.99
CA ARG A 180 12.45 -5.54 -5.03
C ARG A 180 12.04 -5.86 -3.58
N GLY A 181 10.75 -6.10 -3.33
CA GLY A 181 10.24 -6.31 -1.96
C GLY A 181 10.21 -5.03 -1.11
N GLU A 182 10.32 -3.87 -1.74
CA GLU A 182 10.23 -2.54 -1.13
C GLU A 182 8.88 -1.86 -1.44
N GLY A 183 8.03 -2.51 -2.22
CA GLY A 183 6.73 -1.97 -2.65
C GLY A 183 5.76 -1.83 -1.48
N GLY A 184 5.19 -0.64 -1.36
CA GLY A 184 4.07 -0.33 -0.47
C GLY A 184 2.85 0.09 -1.27
N VAL A 185 1.73 0.34 -0.59
CA VAL A 185 0.47 0.79 -1.21
C VAL A 185 0.54 2.17 -1.87
N GLU A 186 1.55 2.99 -1.55
CA GLU A 186 1.85 4.24 -2.26
C GLU A 186 2.63 4.02 -3.55
N SER A 187 3.18 2.82 -3.76
CA SER A 187 3.88 2.49 -4.98
C SER A 187 2.94 1.84 -5.99
N ASP A 188 3.02 2.32 -7.23
CA ASP A 188 2.39 1.65 -8.37
C ASP A 188 2.88 0.20 -8.49
N LEU A 189 1.95 -0.70 -8.81
CA LEU A 189 2.25 -2.08 -9.17
C LEU A 189 2.55 -2.11 -10.67
N ASP A 190 3.84 -2.05 -10.97
CA ASP A 190 4.37 -1.92 -12.32
C ASP A 190 4.50 -3.27 -13.04
N LEU A 191 3.76 -3.44 -14.13
CA LEU A 191 3.78 -4.64 -14.95
C LEU A 191 4.37 -4.40 -16.34
N LEU A 192 5.17 -5.35 -16.81
CA LEU A 192 5.52 -5.50 -18.21
C LEU A 192 4.71 -6.65 -18.80
N VAL A 193 3.89 -6.31 -19.79
CA VAL A 193 3.03 -7.26 -20.48
C VAL A 193 3.66 -7.59 -21.82
N VAL A 194 4.28 -8.78 -21.90
CA VAL A 194 5.08 -9.15 -23.06
C VAL A 194 4.21 -9.93 -24.03
N LEU A 195 4.00 -9.34 -25.20
CA LEU A 195 3.14 -9.87 -26.24
C LEU A 195 3.95 -10.48 -27.39
N SER A 196 3.39 -11.49 -28.04
CA SER A 196 3.97 -12.13 -29.22
C SER A 196 4.10 -11.16 -30.39
N ASP A 197 3.16 -10.22 -30.49
CA ASP A 197 3.12 -9.14 -31.46
C ASP A 197 2.44 -7.92 -30.83
N LEU A 198 2.99 -6.74 -31.12
CA LEU A 198 2.58 -5.45 -30.57
C LEU A 198 2.44 -4.45 -31.72
N GLY A 199 1.21 -4.14 -32.09
CA GLY A 199 0.92 -3.13 -33.12
C GLY A 199 0.98 -1.71 -32.56
N SER A 200 0.09 -1.40 -31.60
CA SER A 200 -0.08 -0.07 -31.02
C SER A 200 -0.10 -0.16 -29.50
N VAL A 201 0.87 0.49 -28.85
CA VAL A 201 0.92 0.60 -27.39
C VAL A 201 -0.37 1.18 -26.84
N TRP A 202 -0.90 2.23 -27.49
CA TRP A 202 -2.12 2.89 -27.05
C TRP A 202 -3.35 2.00 -27.11
N ASP A 203 -3.47 1.15 -28.14
CA ASP A 203 -4.60 0.25 -28.27
C ASP A 203 -4.53 -0.87 -27.22
N GLU A 204 -3.33 -1.38 -26.92
CA GLU A 204 -3.16 -2.38 -25.86
C GLU A 204 -3.38 -1.79 -24.46
N LEU A 205 -2.95 -0.54 -24.21
CA LEU A 205 -3.28 0.16 -22.96
C LEU A 205 -4.79 0.29 -22.77
N ARG A 206 -5.53 0.74 -23.79
CA ARG A 206 -7.01 0.81 -23.73
C ARG A 206 -7.65 -0.56 -23.53
N ARG A 207 -7.06 -1.62 -24.09
CA ARG A 207 -7.59 -2.99 -23.97
C ARG A 207 -7.43 -3.55 -22.57
N MET A 208 -6.35 -3.22 -21.87
CA MET A 208 -6.07 -3.68 -20.51
C MET A 208 -6.81 -2.84 -19.45
N ASP A 209 -7.24 -1.63 -19.79
CA ASP A 209 -7.79 -0.64 -18.87
C ASP A 209 -8.84 -1.24 -17.92
N ASP A 210 -9.84 -1.94 -18.45
CA ASP A 210 -10.88 -2.60 -17.65
C ASP A 210 -10.35 -3.66 -16.68
N VAL A 211 -9.28 -4.38 -17.05
CA VAL A 211 -8.64 -5.37 -16.17
C VAL A 211 -7.88 -4.65 -15.06
N LEU A 212 -7.01 -3.70 -15.42
CA LEU A 212 -6.16 -2.99 -14.47
C LEU A 212 -7.02 -2.19 -13.50
N TRP A 213 -8.01 -1.44 -14.00
CA TRP A 213 -8.91 -0.63 -13.18
C TRP A 213 -9.70 -1.47 -12.16
N ARG A 214 -10.25 -2.62 -12.57
CA ARG A 214 -10.97 -3.51 -11.64
C ARG A 214 -10.07 -3.99 -10.51
N HIS A 215 -8.83 -4.36 -10.81
CA HIS A 215 -7.88 -4.79 -9.78
C HIS A 215 -7.39 -3.64 -8.93
N THR A 216 -7.21 -2.45 -9.50
CA THR A 216 -6.89 -1.23 -8.74
C THR A 216 -8.00 -0.87 -7.76
N GLN A 217 -9.26 -0.89 -8.19
CA GLN A 217 -10.40 -0.62 -7.32
C GLN A 217 -10.54 -1.66 -6.19
N ARG A 218 -10.30 -2.93 -6.49
CA ARG A 218 -10.40 -4.02 -5.49
C ARG A 218 -9.25 -4.03 -4.50
N SER A 219 -8.04 -3.73 -4.96
CA SER A 219 -6.83 -3.84 -4.15
C SER A 219 -6.43 -2.53 -3.47
N GLY A 220 -6.90 -1.39 -3.96
CA GLY A 220 -6.44 -0.06 -3.55
C GLY A 220 -5.02 0.28 -4.04
N ILE A 221 -4.44 -0.52 -4.95
CA ILE A 221 -3.10 -0.30 -5.51
C ILE A 221 -3.26 0.19 -6.95
N THR A 222 -2.61 1.29 -7.31
CA THR A 222 -2.53 1.71 -8.71
C THR A 222 -1.76 0.66 -9.50
N ILE A 223 -2.38 0.04 -10.50
CA ILE A 223 -1.73 -0.96 -11.34
C ILE A 223 -1.44 -0.32 -12.68
N THR A 224 -0.16 -0.28 -13.02
CA THR A 224 0.34 0.26 -14.28
C THR A 224 0.86 -0.89 -15.13
N ALA A 225 0.68 -0.79 -16.45
CA ALA A 225 1.17 -1.81 -17.37
C ALA A 225 1.84 -1.17 -18.57
N LEU A 226 3.01 -1.69 -18.93
CA LEU A 226 3.72 -1.34 -20.15
C LEU A 226 3.70 -2.54 -21.11
N PRO A 227 2.91 -2.49 -22.21
CA PRO A 227 2.92 -3.54 -23.20
C PRO A 227 4.19 -3.46 -24.05
N VAL A 228 4.89 -4.58 -24.20
CA VAL A 228 6.12 -4.70 -24.99
C VAL A 228 6.08 -5.94 -25.87
N SER A 229 6.77 -5.92 -27.00
CA SER A 229 6.92 -7.12 -27.83
C SER A 229 8.01 -8.04 -27.29
N GLN A 230 7.95 -9.32 -27.66
CA GLN A 230 9.05 -10.27 -27.40
C GLN A 230 10.41 -9.78 -27.96
N ALA A 231 10.38 -9.06 -29.09
CA ALA A 231 11.57 -8.49 -29.71
C ALA A 231 12.19 -7.38 -28.84
N GLU A 232 11.37 -6.50 -28.28
CA GLU A 232 11.82 -5.41 -27.39
C GLU A 232 12.44 -5.97 -26.11
N ILE A 233 11.86 -7.01 -25.50
CA ILE A 233 12.47 -7.67 -24.33
C ILE A 233 13.83 -8.29 -24.65
N SER A 234 13.98 -8.84 -25.85
CA SER A 234 15.23 -9.46 -26.29
C SER A 234 16.32 -8.42 -26.48
N ARG A 235 15.99 -7.25 -27.06
CA ARG A 235 16.91 -6.14 -27.35
C ARG A 235 16.29 -4.80 -26.90
N PRO A 236 16.29 -4.51 -25.60
CA PRO A 236 15.59 -3.36 -25.06
C PRO A 236 16.30 -2.06 -25.41
N THR A 237 15.54 -1.10 -25.90
CA THR A 237 16.00 0.26 -26.20
C THR A 237 15.43 1.28 -25.21
N MET A 238 14.24 1.01 -24.66
CA MET A 238 13.60 1.85 -23.65
C MET A 238 14.28 1.68 -22.28
N PRO A 239 14.65 2.78 -21.59
CA PRO A 239 15.29 2.73 -20.27
C PRO A 239 14.52 1.92 -19.22
N THR A 240 13.18 2.02 -19.21
CA THR A 240 12.30 1.25 -18.32
C THR A 240 12.40 -0.25 -18.57
N VAL A 241 12.41 -0.68 -19.83
CA VAL A 241 12.54 -2.10 -20.20
C VAL A 241 13.95 -2.63 -19.90
N ILE A 242 14.99 -1.79 -20.10
CA ILE A 242 16.37 -2.13 -19.72
C ILE A 242 16.45 -2.41 -18.21
N ARG A 243 15.91 -1.50 -17.39
CA ARG A 243 15.90 -1.65 -15.93
C ARG A 243 15.13 -2.89 -15.51
N ALA A 244 13.92 -3.05 -16.03
CA ALA A 244 13.08 -4.18 -15.68
C ALA A 244 13.69 -5.53 -16.08
N LYS A 245 14.45 -5.62 -17.18
CA LYS A 245 15.15 -6.86 -17.55
C LYS A 245 16.12 -7.36 -16.48
N VAL A 246 16.64 -6.46 -15.62
CA VAL A 246 17.56 -6.80 -14.54
C VAL A 246 16.81 -7.16 -13.25
N GLU A 247 15.75 -6.43 -12.91
CA GLU A 247 15.08 -6.53 -11.60
C GLU A 247 13.75 -7.29 -11.62
N ALA A 248 13.17 -7.56 -12.79
CA ALA A 248 11.81 -8.06 -12.86
C ALA A 248 11.67 -9.54 -12.49
N VAL A 249 10.55 -9.84 -11.84
CA VAL A 249 10.14 -11.19 -11.45
C VAL A 249 9.00 -11.64 -12.35
N ARG A 250 9.12 -12.85 -12.92
CA ARG A 250 8.07 -13.43 -13.75
C ARG A 250 6.91 -13.92 -12.89
N ILE A 251 5.69 -13.53 -13.25
CA ILE A 251 4.46 -13.89 -12.52
C ILE A 251 3.41 -14.62 -13.40
N ALA A 252 3.60 -14.65 -14.72
CA ALA A 252 2.95 -15.57 -15.67
C ALA A 252 3.84 -15.77 -16.92
#